data_AF-A0A947JQG9-F1
#
_entry.id   AF-A0A947JQG9-F1
#
_cell.length_a   1.000
_cell.length_b   1.000
_cell.length_c   1.000
_cell.angle_alpha   90.00
_cell.angle_beta   90.00
_cell.angle_gamma   90.00
#
_symmetry.space_group_name_H-M   'P 1'
#
loop_
_entity.id
_entity.type
_entity.pdbx_description
1 polymer ?
#
loop_
_entity_poly.entity_id
_entity_poly.type
_entity_poly.pdbx_seq_one_letter_code
_entity_poly.pdbx_strand_id
1 'polypeptide(L)'
;MKKLLNCKGLSLIEVIISAMILTILLAGLFAVYKNSRDVVAMGFHKSMAVFWAQARLEEIRAGCLTQNLPSAITISKNATRPETVTNLGAMQLVTVNVNWTE
;
A
#
# COMPACT_ATOMS: atom_id res chain seq x y z
N MET A 1 36.59 -42.32 9.26
CA MET A 1 35.34 -41.55 9.05
C MET A 1 35.26 -41.14 7.58
N LYS A 2 34.49 -41.88 6.77
CA LYS A 2 34.10 -41.47 5.42
C LYS A 2 32.63 -41.85 5.26
N LYS A 3 31.72 -40.94 5.61
CA LYS A 3 30.36 -40.97 5.07
C LYS A 3 30.48 -40.53 3.61
N LEU A 4 30.80 -41.49 2.73
CA LEU A 4 30.55 -41.31 1.31
C LEU A 4 29.04 -41.14 1.18
N LEU A 5 28.60 -39.92 0.84
CA LEU A 5 27.24 -39.72 0.37
C LEU A 5 27.05 -40.68 -0.81
N ASN A 6 26.26 -41.72 -0.57
CA ASN A 6 25.80 -42.65 -1.58
C ASN A 6 24.81 -41.88 -2.46
N CYS A 7 25.32 -41.07 -3.38
CA CYS A 7 24.51 -40.41 -4.42
C CYS A 7 24.10 -41.48 -5.44
N LYS A 8 23.20 -42.38 -5.04
CA LYS A 8 22.39 -43.14 -6.00
C LYS A 8 21.54 -42.09 -6.72
N GLY A 9 21.68 -41.98 -8.04
CA GLY A 9 20.96 -40.99 -8.83
C GLY A 9 19.45 -41.05 -8.56
N LEU A 10 18.79 -39.89 -8.63
CA LEU A 10 17.33 -39.80 -8.48
C LEU A 10 16.65 -40.71 -9.50
N SER A 11 15.71 -41.53 -9.02
CA SER A 11 14.82 -42.29 -9.89
C SER A 11 13.98 -41.32 -10.72
N LEU A 12 13.64 -41.69 -11.96
CA LEU A 12 12.77 -40.88 -12.83
C LEU A 12 11.46 -40.51 -12.12
N ILE A 13 10.93 -41.41 -11.29
CA ILE A 13 9.70 -41.18 -10.51
C ILE A 13 9.90 -40.08 -9.45
N GLU A 14 11.07 -40.03 -8.80
CA GLU A 14 11.38 -39.05 -7.76
C GLU A 14 11.55 -37.66 -8.38
N VAL A 15 12.10 -37.57 -9.59
CA VAL A 15 12.19 -36.32 -10.35
C VAL A 15 10.80 -35.80 -10.71
N ILE A 16 9.90 -36.66 -11.17
CA ILE A 16 8.53 -36.28 -11.52
C ILE A 16 7.77 -35.78 -10.28
N ILE A 17 7.84 -36.50 -9.17
CA ILE A 17 7.18 -36.11 -7.91
C ILE A 17 7.75 -34.78 -7.41
N SER A 18 9.07 -34.61 -7.43
CA SER A 18 9.72 -33.35 -7.02
C SER A 18 9.30 -32.18 -7.89
N ALA A 19 9.20 -32.38 -9.21
CA ALA A 19 8.72 -31.37 -10.15
C ALA A 19 7.25 -30.99 -9.90
N MET A 20 6.37 -31.97 -9.60
CA MET A 20 4.98 -31.71 -9.26
C MET A 20 4.81 -30.92 -7.96
N ILE A 21 5.60 -31.25 -6.94
CA ILE A 21 5.58 -30.50 -5.67
C ILE A 21 6.08 -29.07 -5.92
N LEU A 22 7.16 -28.92 -6.69
CA LEU A 22 7.74 -27.62 -7.01
C LEU A 22 6.73 -26.72 -7.74
N THR A 23 5.96 -27.24 -8.70
CA THR A 23 4.98 -26.44 -9.45
C THR A 23 3.83 -25.96 -8.56
N ILE A 24 3.34 -26.81 -7.65
CA ILE A 24 2.30 -26.42 -6.69
C ILE A 24 2.81 -25.34 -5.74
N LEU A 25 4.04 -25.48 -5.22
CA LEU A 25 4.66 -24.47 -4.36
C LEU A 25 4.88 -23.14 -5.10
N LEU A 26 5.31 -23.19 -6.36
CA LEU A 26 5.49 -21.99 -7.18
C LEU A 26 4.16 -21.26 -7.41
N ALA A 27 3.08 -22.00 -7.68
CA ALA A 27 1.75 -21.41 -7.83
C ALA A 27 1.30 -20.70 -6.55
N GLY A 28 1.51 -21.33 -5.38
CA GLY A 28 1.22 -20.71 -4.08
C GLY A 28 2.06 -19.46 -3.84
N LEU A 29 3.37 -19.50 -4.14
CA LEU A 29 4.27 -18.37 -3.98
C LEU A 29 3.87 -17.19 -4.87
N PHE A 30 3.48 -17.44 -6.11
CA PHE A 30 3.05 -16.40 -7.05
C PHE A 30 1.80 -15.67 -6.55
N ALA A 31 0.83 -16.40 -6.00
CA ALA A 31 -0.38 -15.81 -5.41
C ALA A 31 -0.05 -14.91 -4.20
N VAL A 32 0.82 -15.38 -3.30
CA VAL A 32 1.24 -14.61 -2.12
C VAL A 32 2.06 -13.38 -2.51
N TYR A 33 2.92 -13.50 -3.51
CA TYR A 33 3.76 -12.41 -3.99
C TYR A 33 2.93 -11.24 -4.53
N LYS A 34 1.89 -11.52 -5.32
CA LYS A 34 0.99 -10.48 -5.85
C LYS A 34 0.32 -9.71 -4.70
N ASN A 35 -0.30 -10.43 -3.78
CA ASN A 35 -0.97 -9.82 -2.62
C ASN A 35 0.01 -9.02 -1.75
N SER A 36 1.24 -9.50 -1.59
CA SER A 36 2.26 -8.80 -0.79
C SER A 36 2.65 -7.46 -1.41
N ARG A 37 2.75 -7.38 -2.75
CA ARG A 37 3.00 -6.10 -3.43
C ARG A 37 1.86 -5.11 -3.22
N ASP A 38 0.62 -5.56 -3.33
CA ASP A 38 -0.56 -4.71 -3.16
C ASP A 38 -0.63 -4.18 -1.72
N VAL A 39 -0.36 -5.03 -0.72
CA VAL A 39 -0.31 -4.62 0.70
C VAL A 39 0.76 -3.56 0.96
N VAL A 40 1.96 -3.71 0.38
CA VAL A 40 3.04 -2.74 0.54
C VAL A 40 2.67 -1.40 -0.10
N ALA A 41 2.10 -1.42 -1.32
CA ALA A 41 1.65 -0.21 -2.00
C ALA A 41 0.54 0.51 -1.21
N MET A 42 -0.46 -0.24 -0.71
CA MET A 42 -1.50 0.31 0.15
C MET A 42 -0.95 0.88 1.46
N GLY A 43 0.04 0.24 2.07
CA GLY A 43 0.72 0.75 3.26
C GLY A 43 1.41 2.08 3.00
N PHE A 44 2.13 2.19 1.89
CA PHE A 44 2.76 3.43 1.46
C PHE A 44 1.74 4.55 1.21
N HIS A 45 0.67 4.26 0.47
CA HIS A 45 -0.41 5.21 0.19
C HIS A 45 -1.10 5.72 1.46
N LYS A 46 -1.32 4.85 2.44
CA LYS A 46 -1.89 5.23 3.74
C LYS A 46 -0.95 6.16 4.52
N SER A 47 0.34 5.81 4.60
CA SER A 47 1.32 6.64 5.32
C SER A 47 1.45 8.04 4.69
N MET A 48 1.49 8.11 3.36
CA MET A 48 1.57 9.39 2.64
C MET A 48 0.27 10.20 2.75
N ALA A 49 -0.89 9.53 2.71
CA ALA A 49 -2.17 10.19 2.91
C ALA A 49 -2.26 10.87 4.29
N VAL A 50 -1.83 10.17 5.35
CA VAL A 50 -1.80 10.75 6.71
C VAL A 50 -0.85 11.94 6.76
N PHE A 51 0.36 11.82 6.21
CA PHE A 51 1.34 12.90 6.19
C PHE A 51 0.79 14.15 5.49
N TRP A 52 0.21 14.00 4.30
CA TRP A 52 -0.34 15.13 3.55
C TRP A 52 -1.59 15.73 4.18
N ALA A 53 -2.45 14.92 4.81
CA ALA A 53 -3.59 15.42 5.55
C ALA A 53 -3.15 16.23 6.77
N GLN A 54 -2.17 15.72 7.54
CA GLN A 54 -1.63 16.43 8.70
C GLN A 54 -0.92 17.73 8.31
N ALA A 55 -0.07 17.71 7.29
CA ALA A 55 0.57 18.92 6.78
C ALA A 55 -0.46 19.99 6.41
N ARG A 56 -1.56 19.57 5.76
CA ARG A 56 -2.62 20.50 5.39
C ARG A 56 -3.41 21.02 6.58
N LEU A 57 -3.75 20.17 7.53
CA LEU A 57 -4.41 20.62 8.77
C LEU A 57 -3.54 21.62 9.53
N GLU A 58 -2.22 21.42 9.52
CA GLU A 58 -1.27 22.35 10.13
C GLU A 58 -1.18 23.69 9.38
N GLU A 59 -1.18 23.68 8.05
CA GLU A 59 -1.29 24.90 7.24
C GLU A 59 -2.58 25.68 7.55
N ILE A 60 -3.69 24.96 7.67
CA ILE A 60 -5.01 25.55 7.97
C ILE A 60 -5.05 26.09 9.40
N ARG A 61 -4.41 25.40 10.36
CA ARG A 61 -4.28 25.84 11.74
C ARG A 61 -3.39 27.08 11.87
N ALA A 62 -2.31 27.14 11.10
CA ALA A 62 -1.36 28.25 11.10
C ALA A 62 -1.88 29.48 10.33
N GLY A 63 -2.73 29.27 9.32
CA GLY A 63 -3.46 30.35 8.66
C GLY A 63 -4.71 30.78 9.45
N CYS A 64 -5.16 32.02 9.23
CA CYS A 64 -6.56 32.33 9.54
C CYS A 64 -7.44 31.59 8.52
N LEU A 65 -8.45 30.85 9.00
CA LEU A 65 -9.51 30.16 8.24
C LEU A 65 -10.44 31.16 7.49
N THR A 66 -9.88 32.22 6.89
CA THR A 66 -10.63 33.30 6.23
C THR A 66 -10.77 33.11 4.73
N GLN A 67 -10.22 32.03 4.16
CA GLN A 67 -10.26 31.80 2.73
C GLN A 67 -11.10 30.57 2.39
N ASN A 68 -12.00 30.74 1.42
CA ASN A 68 -12.68 29.65 0.72
C ASN A 68 -11.65 28.58 0.36
N LEU A 69 -11.71 27.44 1.05
CA LEU A 69 -10.79 26.34 0.79
C LEU A 69 -11.12 25.76 -0.60
N PRO A 70 -10.12 25.55 -1.46
CA PRO A 70 -10.33 25.03 -2.81
C PRO A 70 -10.87 23.60 -2.77
N SER A 71 -11.86 23.32 -3.63
CA SER A 71 -12.68 22.09 -3.57
C SER A 71 -11.93 20.77 -3.83
N ALA A 72 -10.75 20.82 -4.47
CA ALA A 72 -9.78 19.73 -4.52
C ALA A 72 -8.45 20.24 -5.10
N ILE A 73 -7.33 19.91 -4.46
CA ILE A 73 -6.00 20.19 -5.00
C ILE A 73 -5.35 18.87 -5.44
N THR A 74 -4.78 18.85 -6.64
CA THR A 74 -3.89 17.76 -7.07
C THR A 74 -2.56 17.88 -6.34
N ILE A 75 -2.29 16.94 -5.44
CA ILE A 75 -1.08 16.94 -4.59
C ILE A 75 0.05 16.11 -5.20
N SER A 76 -0.28 15.15 -6.09
CA SER A 76 0.68 14.43 -6.91
C SER A 76 0.02 13.98 -8.22
N LYS A 77 0.82 13.45 -9.16
CA LYS A 77 0.31 12.92 -10.45
C LYS A 77 -0.86 11.92 -10.27
N ASN A 78 -0.88 11.18 -9.16
CA ASN A 78 -1.86 10.13 -8.88
C ASN A 78 -2.63 10.35 -7.57
N ALA A 79 -2.62 11.57 -7.01
CA ALA A 79 -3.32 11.84 -5.76
C ALA A 79 -3.97 13.22 -5.75
N THR A 80 -5.23 13.24 -5.31
CA THR A 80 -6.03 14.44 -5.11
C THR A 80 -6.39 14.58 -3.64
N ARG A 81 -6.56 15.82 -3.19
CA ARG A 81 -6.90 16.15 -1.82
C ARG A 81 -8.13 17.07 -1.78
N PRO A 82 -9.35 16.52 -1.79
CA PRO A 82 -10.54 17.32 -1.54
C PRO A 82 -10.64 17.75 -0.07
N GLU A 83 -11.06 18.98 0.13
CA GLU A 83 -11.22 19.62 1.45
C GLU A 83 -12.70 19.95 1.63
N THR A 84 -13.28 19.58 2.77
CA THR A 84 -14.66 19.96 3.12
C THR A 84 -14.68 20.69 4.46
N VAL A 85 -15.39 21.81 4.51
CA VAL A 85 -15.54 22.64 5.69
C VAL A 85 -17.00 22.66 6.08
N THR A 86 -17.30 22.32 7.33
CA THR A 86 -18.65 22.34 7.89
C THR A 86 -18.69 23.31 9.07
N ASN A 87 -19.55 24.32 8.98
CA ASN A 87 -19.74 25.27 10.07
C ASN A 87 -20.65 24.66 11.14
N LEU A 88 -20.16 24.59 12.38
CA LEU A 88 -20.86 24.10 13.57
C LEU A 88 -21.10 25.26 14.54
N GLY A 89 -21.68 26.36 14.04
CA GLY A 89 -21.87 27.59 14.80
C GLY A 89 -20.57 28.37 15.00
N ALA A 90 -20.06 28.42 16.23
CA ALA A 90 -18.81 29.12 16.56
C ALA A 90 -17.54 28.33 16.21
N MET A 91 -17.67 27.06 15.80
CA MET A 91 -16.57 26.19 15.40
C MET A 91 -16.71 25.80 13.93
N GLN A 92 -15.57 25.53 13.28
CA GLN A 92 -15.53 24.98 11.93
C GLN A 92 -14.87 23.61 11.96
N LEU A 93 -15.55 22.61 11.41
CA LEU A 93 -14.99 21.28 11.18
C LEU A 93 -14.36 21.25 9.78
N VAL A 94 -13.07 21.00 9.73
CA VAL A 94 -12.32 20.83 8.47
C VAL A 94 -12.01 19.35 8.30
N THR A 95 -12.48 18.77 7.20
CA THR A 95 -12.14 17.40 6.80
C THR A 95 -11.24 17.45 5.58
N VAL A 96 -10.07 16.82 5.68
CA VAL A 96 -9.13 16.68 4.57
C VAL A 96 -9.15 15.24 4.12
N ASN A 97 -9.60 15.00 2.90
CA ASN A 97 -9.61 13.68 2.28
C ASN A 97 -8.42 13.57 1.34
N VAL A 98 -7.78 12.40 1.27
CA VAL A 98 -6.72 12.12 0.30
C VAL A 98 -7.14 10.90 -0.53
N ASN A 99 -7.36 11.14 -1.82
CA ASN A 99 -7.81 10.13 -2.77
C ASN A 99 -6.68 9.82 -3.75
N TRP A 100 -6.35 8.54 -3.86
CA TRP A 100 -5.42 8.04 -4.86
C TRP A 100 -6.20 7.65 -6.12
N THR A 101 -5.73 8.10 -7.28
CA THR A 101 -6.19 7.59 -8.58
C THR A 101 -5.22 6.49 -8.99
N GLU A 102 -5.71 5.24 -8.98
CA GLU A 102 -4.97 4.07 -9.47
C GLU A 102 -4.72 4.13 -10.98
#